data_AF-A0A455UBV9-F1
#
_entry.id   AF-A0A455UBV9-F1
#
_cell.length_a   1.000
_cell.length_b   1.000
_cell.length_c   1.000
_cell.angle_alpha   90.00
_cell.angle_beta   90.00
_cell.angle_gamma   90.00
#
_symmetry.space_group_name_H-M   'P 1'
#
loop_
_entity.id
_entity.type
_entity.pdbx_description
1 polymer ?
#
loop_
_entity_poly.entity_id
_entity_poly.type
_entity_poly.pdbx_seq_one_letter_code
_entity_poly.pdbx_strand_id
1 'polypeptide(L)' 'MATLPTIDHELLRTFVAIVDQGGFTRAAQTVNRTQSAVSMQMKRLEEDVIERPLLCARIANYC' A
#
# COMPACT_ATOMS: atom_id res chain seq x y z
N MET A 1 -23.51 -13.21 6.69
CA MET A 1 -23.13 -12.73 5.35
C MET A 1 -21.90 -11.87 5.52
N ALA A 2 -20.75 -12.29 5.01
CA ALA A 2 -19.54 -11.48 5.10
C ALA A 2 -19.65 -10.33 4.08
N THR A 3 -19.70 -9.10 4.57
CA THR A 3 -19.62 -7.91 3.73
C THR A 3 -18.16 -7.77 3.30
N LEU A 4 -17.86 -8.09 2.04
CA LEU A 4 -16.51 -7.89 1.52
C LEU A 4 -16.33 -6.38 1.25
N PRO A 5 -15.35 -5.73 1.90
CA PRO A 5 -15.08 -4.33 1.65
C PRO A 5 -14.62 -4.15 0.20
N THR A 6 -15.16 -3.13 -0.48
CA THR A 6 -14.75 -2.80 -1.85
C THR A 6 -13.34 -2.23 -1.81
N ILE A 7 -12.37 -2.98 -2.33
CA ILE A 7 -10.97 -2.56 -2.40
C ILE A 7 -10.74 -1.84 -3.72
N ASP A 8 -10.18 -0.63 -3.65
CA ASP A 8 -9.75 0.09 -4.85
C ASP A 8 -8.56 -0.63 -5.50
N HIS A 9 -8.65 -0.89 -6.81
CA HIS A 9 -7.60 -1.53 -7.57
C HIS A 9 -6.28 -0.73 -7.55
N GLU A 10 -6.34 0.59 -7.37
CA GLU A 10 -5.13 1.40 -7.24
C GLU A 10 -4.33 1.02 -5.99
N LEU A 11 -5.00 0.71 -4.87
CA LEU A 11 -4.34 0.25 -3.64
C LEU A 11 -3.61 -1.08 -3.87
N LEU A 12 -4.24 -1.99 -4.60
CA LEU A 12 -3.63 -3.29 -4.93
C LEU A 12 -2.43 -3.13 -5.87
N ARG A 13 -2.52 -2.25 -6.87
CA ARG A 13 -1.39 -1.94 -7.76
C ARG A 13 -0.21 -1.35 -7.01
N THR A 14 -0.47 -0.40 -6.12
CA THR A 14 0.54 0.20 -5.26
C THR A 14 1.18 -0.84 -4.35
N PHE A 15 0.40 -1.74 -3.76
CA PHE A 15 0.92 -2.83 -2.94
C PHE A 15 1.85 -3.77 -3.73
N VAL A 16 1.42 -4.23 -4.91
CA VAL A 16 2.25 -5.09 -5.77
C VAL A 16 3.54 -4.36 -6.17
N ALA A 17 3.46 -3.08 -6.53
CA ALA A 17 4.65 -2.30 -6.87
C ALA A 17 5.63 -2.18 -5.69
N ILE A 18 5.15 -2.09 -4.45
CA ILE A 18 6.02 -2.07 -3.25
C ILE A 18 6.71 -3.42 -3.05
N VAL A 19 5.99 -4.53 -3.23
CA VAL A 19 6.55 -5.88 -3.11
C VAL A 19 7.60 -6.13 -4.18
N ASP A 20 7.33 -5.75 -5.43
CA ASP A 20 8.26 -5.93 -6.55
C ASP A 20 9.51 -5.05 -6.43
N GLN A 21 9.34 -3.80 -5.99
CA GLN A 21 10.44 -2.83 -5.91
C GLN A 21 11.21 -2.88 -4.59
N GLY A 22 10.65 -3.55 -3.56
CA GLY A 22 11.23 -3.66 -2.23
C GLY A 22 11.28 -2.35 -1.43
N GLY A 23 10.48 -1.34 -1.81
CA GLY A 23 10.46 -0.05 -1.11
C GLY A 23 9.54 1.02 -1.72
N PHE A 24 9.16 1.97 -0.88
CA PHE A 24 8.15 2.99 -1.17
C PHE A 24 8.58 4.00 -2.26
N THR A 25 9.84 4.44 -2.25
CA THR A 25 10.31 5.46 -3.20
C THR A 25 10.31 4.96 -4.64
N ARG A 26 10.79 3.74 -4.88
CA ARG A 26 10.80 3.12 -6.21
C ARG A 26 9.39 2.75 -6.67
N ALA A 27 8.57 2.21 -5.76
CA ALA A 27 7.17 1.92 -6.06
C ALA A 27 6.38 3.17 -6.47
N ALA A 28 6.58 4.29 -5.76
CA ALA A 28 5.95 5.57 -6.08
C ALA A 28 6.28 6.07 -7.49
N GLN A 29 7.53 5.89 -7.93
CA GLN A 29 7.92 6.17 -9.32
C GLN A 29 7.20 5.25 -10.31
N THR A 30 7.08 3.95 -10.00
CA THR A 30 6.39 2.98 -10.87
C THR A 30 4.91 3.28 -11.02
N VAL A 31 4.23 3.73 -9.95
CA VAL A 31 2.80 4.06 -9.98
C VAL A 31 2.50 5.53 -10.30
N ASN A 32 3.52 6.32 -10.66
CA ASN A 32 3.40 7.76 -10.93
C ASN A 32 2.71 8.55 -9.79
N ARG A 33 3.06 8.25 -8.53
CA ARG A 33 2.57 8.95 -7.35
C ARG A 33 3.75 9.46 -6.50
N THR A 34 3.45 10.32 -5.53
CA THR A 34 4.45 10.70 -4.52
C THR A 34 4.63 9.58 -3.49
N GLN A 35 5.80 9.51 -2.86
CA GLN A 35 6.05 8.54 -1.79
C GLN A 35 5.07 8.72 -0.61
N SER A 36 4.69 9.96 -0.29
CA SER A 36 3.68 10.27 0.73
C SER A 36 2.28 9.76 0.36
N ALA A 37 1.88 9.84 -0.90
CA ALA A 37 0.60 9.31 -1.37
C ALA A 37 0.57 7.79 -1.29
N VAL A 38 1.65 7.12 -1.69
CA VAL A 38 1.80 5.66 -1.58
C VAL A 38 1.78 5.20 -0.12
N SER A 39 2.45 5.93 0.76
CA SER A 39 2.42 5.70 2.22
C SER A 39 0.99 5.77 2.77
N MET A 40 0.25 6.84 2.48
CA MET A 40 -1.13 7.02 2.91
C MET A 40 -2.07 5.95 2.35
N GLN A 41 -1.89 5.55 1.10
CA GLN A 41 -2.66 4.47 0.47
C GLN A 41 -2.46 3.13 1.18
N MET A 42 -1.22 2.79 1.50
CA MET A 42 -0.92 1.53 2.20
C MET A 42 -1.40 1.56 3.64
N LYS A 43 -1.22 2.68 4.36
CA LYS A 43 -1.77 2.85 5.71
C LYS A 43 -3.29 2.64 5.71
N ARG A 44 -4.00 3.24 4.76
CA ARG A 44 -5.44 3.05 4.58
C ARG A 44 -5.81 1.59 4.26
N LEU A 45 -5.04 0.92 3.41
CA LEU A 45 -5.27 -0.50 3.08
C LEU A 45 -5.10 -1.39 4.32
N GLU A 46 -4.07 -1.16 5.13
CA GLU A 46 -3.79 -1.92 6.33
C GLU A 46 -4.77 -1.63 7.48
N GLU A 47 -5.14 -0.38 7.70
CA GLU A 47 -5.99 0.04 8.82
C GLU A 47 -7.48 -0.08 8.51
N ASP A 48 -7.94 0.41 7.35
CA ASP A 48 -9.38 0.56 7.08
C ASP A 48 -10.00 -0.65 6.35
N VAL A 49 -9.19 -1.44 5.65
CA VAL A 49 -9.68 -2.51 4.76
C VAL A 49 -9.34 -3.89 5.28
N ILE A 50 -8.08 -4.10 5.65
CA ILE A 50 -7.56 -5.41 6.06
C ILE A 50 -7.46 -5.54 7.59
N GLU A 51 -7.46 -4.39 8.30
CA GLU A 51 -7.31 -4.28 9.76
C GLU A 51 -6.07 -5.00 10.30
N ARG A 52 -5.04 -5.17 9.46
CA ARG A 52 -3.81 -5.91 9.76
C ARG A 52 -2.63 -5.34 8.97
N PRO A 53 -1.42 -5.37 9.55
CA PRO A 53 -0.21 -5.02 8.82
C PRO A 53 0.06 -6.03 7.70
N LEU A 54 0.27 -5.52 6.49
CA LEU A 54 0.63 -6.30 5.29
C LEU A 54 2.13 -6.21 5.02
N LEU A 55 2.72 -5.04 5.27
CA LEU A 55 4.15 -4.77 5.06
C LEU A 55 4.92 -4.93 6.38
N CYS A 56 6.09 -5.57 6.31
CA CYS A 56 6.97 -5.69 7.47
C CYS A 56 7.76 -4.40 7.69
N ALA A 57 8.23 -4.15 8.92
CA ALA A 57 8.98 -2.95 9.29
C ALA A 57 10.25 -2.68 8.45
N ARG A 58 10.76 -3.68 7.72
CA ARG A 58 11.89 -3.51 6.79
C ARG A 58 11.50 -2.75 5.52
N ILE A 59 10.24 -2.87 5.12
CA ILE A 59 9.69 -2.27 3.90
C ILE A 59 8.85 -1.06 4.28
N ALA A 60 8.01 -1.16 5.33
CA ALA A 60 7.16 -0.11 5.85
C ALA A 60 7.97 1.04 6.46
N ASN A 61 8.06 2.16 5.74
CA ASN A 61 8.47 3.45 6.29
C ASN A 61 7.42 4.49 5.87
N TYR A 62 6.34 4.53 6.64
CA TYR A 62 5.25 5.49 6.45
C TYR A 62 5.70 6.85 6.99
N CYS A 63 6.53 7.55 6.21
CA CYS A 63 7.42 8.66 6.62
C CYS A 63 8.66 8.21 7.40
#